data_AF-A0A6M3M2E1-F1
#
_entry.id   AF-A0A6M3M2E1-F1
#
_cell.length_a   1.000
_cell.length_b   1.000
_cell.length_c   1.000
_cell.angle_alpha   90.00
_cell.angle_beta   90.00
_cell.angle_gamma   90.00
#
_symmetry.space_group_name_H-M   'P 1'
#
loop_
_entity.id
_entity.type
_entity.pdbx_description
1 polymer ?
#
loop_
_entity_poly.entity_id
_entity_poly.type
_entity_poly.pdbx_seq_one_letter_code
_entity_poly.pdbx_strand_id
1 'polypeptide(L)'
;MENSKTKRGFDISEFTDSYGEKCSLQKSSSATENKIWLGIDNPKLTVFENEKMGKYLVTEMPKHFLVNSRMHLTREQVAELLPYLKRFVETGDLRRYKHK
;
A
#
# COMPACT_ATOMS: atom_id res chain seq x y z
N MET A 1 3.06 0.91 14.52
CA MET A 1 3.37 -0.31 13.74
C MET A 1 3.66 -1.41 14.71
N GLU A 2 3.15 -2.62 14.46
CA GLU A 2 3.42 -3.81 15.25
C GLU A 2 4.26 -4.78 14.43
N ASN A 3 5.31 -5.36 15.01
CA ASN A 3 6.25 -6.23 14.30
C ASN A 3 6.04 -7.70 14.68
N SER A 4 6.01 -8.57 13.70
CA SER A 4 5.87 -10.01 13.88
C SER A 4 6.51 -10.80 12.73
N LYS A 5 6.17 -12.09 12.62
CA LYS A 5 6.60 -12.96 11.52
C LYS A 5 5.40 -13.63 10.87
N THR A 6 5.46 -13.79 9.56
CA THR A 6 4.51 -14.62 8.80
C THR A 6 4.63 -16.09 9.21
N LYS A 7 3.62 -16.91 8.86
CA LYS A 7 3.68 -18.38 9.03
C LYS A 7 4.90 -19.04 8.38
N ARG A 8 5.51 -18.38 7.39
CA ARG A 8 6.72 -18.85 6.68
C ARG A 8 8.01 -18.23 7.22
N GLY A 9 7.96 -17.51 8.35
CA GLY A 9 9.12 -16.96 9.05
C GLY A 9 9.63 -15.60 8.54
N PHE A 10 9.02 -15.03 7.50
CA PHE A 10 9.38 -13.70 6.98
C PHE A 10 8.88 -12.59 7.89
N ASP A 11 9.68 -11.53 8.02
CA ASP A 11 9.33 -10.35 8.83
C ASP A 11 8.11 -9.62 8.23
N ILE A 12 7.22 -9.19 9.11
CA ILE A 12 6.06 -8.37 8.78
C ILE A 12 5.86 -7.29 9.84
N SER A 13 5.48 -6.11 9.38
CA SER A 13 5.06 -5.00 10.23
C SER A 13 3.65 -4.58 9.81
N GLU A 14 2.71 -4.57 10.76
CA GLU A 14 1.31 -4.23 10.53
C GLU A 14 1.02 -2.81 11.04
N PHE A 15 0.13 -2.11 10.35
CA PHE A 15 -0.32 -0.78 10.72
C PHE A 15 -1.72 -0.48 10.21
N THR A 16 -2.26 0.67 10.61
CA THR A 16 -3.58 1.15 10.17
C THR A 16 -3.39 2.52 9.55
N ASP A 17 -3.97 2.73 8.38
CA ASP A 17 -3.91 4.04 7.72
C ASP A 17 -4.92 5.03 8.33
N SER A 18 -4.94 6.27 7.81
CA SER A 18 -5.86 7.32 8.29
C SER A 18 -7.33 7.06 8.01
N TYR A 19 -7.64 6.12 7.11
CA TYR A 19 -9.00 5.68 6.79
C TYR A 19 -9.43 4.45 7.61
N GLY A 20 -8.56 3.94 8.48
CA GLY A 20 -8.83 2.77 9.31
C GLY A 20 -8.55 1.44 8.60
N GLU A 21 -7.97 1.45 7.41
CA GLU A 21 -7.66 0.22 6.68
C GLU A 21 -6.42 -0.47 7.26
N LYS A 22 -6.45 -1.81 7.30
CA LYS A 22 -5.32 -2.61 7.76
C LYS A 22 -4.29 -2.77 6.64
N CYS A 23 -3.06 -2.39 6.94
CA CYS A 23 -1.94 -2.37 6.01
C CYS A 23 -0.77 -3.15 6.59
N SER A 24 0.09 -3.66 5.70
CA SER A 24 1.32 -4.30 6.13
C SER A 24 2.52 -4.01 5.22
N LEU A 25 3.69 -3.97 5.86
CA LEU A 25 5.01 -4.00 5.25
C LEU A 25 5.63 -5.37 5.52
N GLN A 26 5.85 -6.18 4.49
CA GLN A 26 6.27 -7.58 4.65
C GLN A 26 7.47 -7.89 3.77
N LYS A 27 8.46 -8.61 4.29
CA LYS A 27 9.53 -9.17 3.45
C LYS A 27 8.95 -10.21 2.49
N SER A 28 9.22 -10.04 1.20
CA SER A 28 8.76 -10.99 0.19
C SER A 28 9.57 -12.27 0.25
N SER A 29 8.93 -13.39 -0.11
CA SER A 29 9.59 -14.67 -0.29
C SER A 29 10.24 -14.83 -1.68
N SER A 30 10.55 -13.74 -2.38
CA SER A 30 11.23 -13.80 -3.67
C SER A 30 12.62 -14.41 -3.49
N ALA A 31 12.94 -15.43 -4.30
CA ALA A 31 14.19 -16.18 -4.20
C ALA A 31 15.36 -15.50 -4.94
N THR A 32 15.05 -14.68 -5.95
CA THR A 32 16.04 -14.11 -6.87
C THR A 32 16.52 -12.73 -6.43
N GLU A 33 15.67 -11.94 -5.79
CA GLU A 33 15.99 -10.57 -5.38
C GLU A 33 15.24 -10.16 -4.10
N ASN A 34 15.83 -9.23 -3.34
CA ASN A 34 15.20 -8.74 -2.12
C ASN A 34 14.05 -7.80 -2.48
N LYS A 35 12.82 -8.22 -2.13
CA LYS A 35 11.61 -7.40 -2.30
C LYS A 35 10.81 -7.29 -1.02
N ILE A 36 9.95 -6.28 -0.98
CA ILE A 36 8.92 -6.12 0.03
C ILE A 36 7.53 -6.09 -0.60
N TRP A 37 6.53 -6.47 0.18
CA TRP A 37 5.13 -6.18 -0.08
C TRP A 37 4.68 -5.01 0.80
N LEU A 38 4.08 -3.98 0.21
CA LEU A 38 3.58 -2.81 0.93
C LEU A 38 2.19 -2.40 0.43
N GLY A 39 1.21 -2.29 1.33
CA GLY A 39 -0.13 -1.79 0.98
C GLY A 39 -1.22 -2.32 1.91
N ILE A 40 -2.47 -2.15 1.47
CA ILE A 40 -3.67 -2.63 2.19
C ILE A 40 -3.78 -4.14 2.04
N ASP A 41 -4.01 -4.84 3.16
CA ASP A 41 -4.10 -6.30 3.17
C ASP A 41 -5.44 -6.82 2.63
N ASN A 42 -6.54 -6.16 3.01
CA ASN A 42 -7.90 -6.53 2.58
C ASN A 42 -8.64 -5.28 2.09
N PRO A 43 -8.44 -4.86 0.83
CA PRO A 43 -9.06 -3.64 0.31
C PRO A 43 -10.58 -3.80 0.22
N LYS A 44 -11.30 -2.75 0.61
CA LYS A 44 -12.74 -2.65 0.33
C LYS A 44 -12.94 -2.49 -1.17
N LEU A 45 -13.81 -3.31 -1.75
CA LEU A 45 -14.28 -3.10 -3.12
C LEU A 45 -15.46 -2.14 -3.09
N THR A 46 -15.39 -1.07 -3.87
CA THR A 46 -16.45 -0.06 -3.94
C THR A 46 -16.89 0.18 -5.37
N VAL A 47 -18.20 0.34 -5.56
CA VAL A 47 -18.79 0.77 -6.83
C VAL A 47 -19.42 2.14 -6.63
N PHE A 48 -19.28 3.03 -7.61
CA PHE A 48 -20.07 4.25 -7.62
C PHE A 48 -21.51 3.92 -8.02
N GLU A 49 -22.47 4.59 -7.38
CA GLU A 49 -23.91 4.41 -7.65
C GLU A 49 -24.27 4.76 -9.10
N ASN A 50 -23.51 5.69 -9.70
CA ASN A 50 -23.69 6.13 -11.08
C ASN A 50 -22.39 6.78 -11.63
N GLU A 51 -22.38 7.06 -12.93
CA GLU A 51 -21.24 7.66 -13.65
C GLU A 51 -20.87 9.08 -13.18
N LYS A 52 -21.74 9.75 -12.40
CA LYS A 52 -21.43 11.07 -11.84
C LYS A 52 -20.52 10.98 -10.61
N MET A 53 -20.18 9.76 -10.14
CA MET A 53 -19.18 9.47 -9.09
C MET A 53 -19.40 10.23 -7.75
N GLY A 54 -20.65 10.46 -7.36
CA GLY A 54 -20.98 11.20 -6.12
C GLY A 54 -21.06 10.32 -4.87
N LYS A 55 -21.82 9.22 -4.94
CA LYS A 55 -21.97 8.24 -3.86
C LYS A 55 -21.38 6.91 -4.27
N TYR A 56 -20.77 6.21 -3.32
CA TYR A 56 -20.26 4.86 -3.52
C TYR A 56 -20.83 3.89 -2.48
N LEU A 57 -20.87 2.63 -2.86
CA LEU A 57 -21.33 1.52 -2.04
C LEU A 57 -20.17 0.51 -1.91
N VAL A 58 -19.95 0.01 -0.70
CA VAL A 58 -19.07 -1.16 -0.51
C VAL A 58 -19.79 -2.38 -1.07
N THR A 59 -19.10 -3.14 -1.91
CA THR A 59 -19.64 -4.34 -2.55
C THR A 59 -18.83 -5.56 -2.15
N GLU A 60 -19.45 -6.73 -2.29
CA GLU A 60 -18.80 -8.00 -2.03
C GLU A 60 -17.78 -8.35 -3.12
N MET A 61 -16.74 -9.09 -2.77
CA MET A 61 -15.77 -9.60 -3.74
C MET A 61 -16.46 -10.57 -4.71
N PRO A 62 -16.43 -10.31 -6.02
CA PRO A 62 -17.02 -11.23 -6.99
C PRO A 62 -16.28 -12.57 -7.00
N LYS A 63 -17.01 -13.65 -7.29
CA LYS A 63 -16.42 -15.00 -7.39
C LYS A 63 -15.37 -15.05 -8.49
N HIS A 64 -14.24 -15.69 -8.20
CA HIS A 64 -13.11 -15.88 -9.13
C HIS A 64 -12.33 -14.60 -9.50
N PHE A 65 -12.41 -13.55 -8.69
CA PHE A 65 -11.59 -12.34 -8.86
C PHE A 65 -10.44 -12.30 -7.85
N LEU A 66 -9.36 -11.64 -8.26
CA LEU A 66 -8.21 -11.32 -7.43
C LEU A 66 -7.98 -9.81 -7.44
N VAL A 67 -7.81 -9.21 -6.26
CA VAL A 67 -7.43 -7.81 -6.13
C VAL A 67 -5.98 -7.72 -5.66
N ASN A 68 -5.15 -7.07 -6.48
CA ASN A 68 -3.76 -6.80 -6.14
C ASN A 68 -3.63 -5.41 -5.51
N SER A 69 -3.84 -5.29 -4.20
CA SER A 69 -3.78 -4.02 -3.46
C SER A 69 -2.41 -3.68 -2.89
N ARG A 70 -1.46 -4.62 -2.96
CA ARG A 70 -0.11 -4.46 -2.39
C ARG A 70 0.92 -4.32 -3.49
N MET A 71 1.84 -3.38 -3.29
CA MET A 71 2.98 -3.17 -4.16
C MET A 71 4.08 -4.18 -3.86
N HIS A 72 4.68 -4.77 -4.90
CA HIS A 72 5.85 -5.63 -4.80
C HIS A 72 7.11 -4.85 -5.19
N LEU A 73 7.82 -4.29 -4.21
CA LEU A 73 8.86 -3.31 -4.46
C LEU A 73 10.26 -3.91 -4.28
N THR A 74 11.15 -3.63 -5.24
CA THR A 74 12.59 -3.91 -5.12
C THR A 74 13.29 -2.88 -4.24
N ARG A 75 14.56 -3.11 -3.90
CA ARG A 75 15.37 -2.15 -3.15
C ARG A 75 15.56 -0.83 -3.91
N GLU A 76 15.74 -0.90 -5.22
CA GLU A 76 15.95 0.24 -6.12
C GLU A 76 14.69 1.10 -6.17
N GLN A 77 13.52 0.48 -6.34
CA GLN A 77 12.24 1.19 -6.32
C GLN A 77 11.96 1.85 -4.96
N VAL A 78 12.27 1.15 -3.86
CA VAL A 78 12.19 1.77 -2.52
C VAL A 78 13.13 2.97 -2.42
N ALA A 79 14.36 2.85 -2.91
CA ALA A 79 15.33 3.96 -2.90
C ALA A 79 14.83 5.18 -3.70
N GLU A 80 14.15 4.97 -4.82
CA GLU A 80 13.54 6.04 -5.61
C GLU A 80 12.36 6.72 -4.89
N LEU A 81 11.61 5.99 -4.06
CA LEU A 81 10.50 6.53 -3.27
C LEU A 81 10.97 7.33 -2.05
N LEU A 82 12.07 6.93 -1.42
CA LEU A 82 12.54 7.51 -0.15
C LEU A 82 12.70 9.04 -0.15
N PRO A 83 13.27 9.70 -1.18
CA PRO A 83 13.37 11.16 -1.21
C PRO A 83 12.01 11.86 -1.10
N TYR A 84 10.98 11.33 -1.77
CA TYR A 84 9.63 11.88 -1.74
C TYR A 84 8.96 11.67 -0.38
N LEU A 85 9.12 10.49 0.21
CA LEU A 85 8.56 10.17 1.53
C LEU A 85 9.22 11.00 2.64
N LYS A 86 10.55 11.14 2.62
CA LYS A 86 11.28 11.99 3.58
C LYS A 86 10.82 13.44 3.49
N ARG A 87 10.71 13.98 2.27
CA ARG A 87 10.21 15.33 2.06
C ARG A 87 8.77 15.50 2.56
N PHE A 88 7.89 14.53 2.30
CA PHE A 88 6.51 14.60 2.76
C PHE A 88 6.42 14.67 4.28
N VAL A 89 7.25 13.91 5.00
CA VAL A 89 7.36 14.01 6.47
C VAL A 89 7.77 15.42 6.92
N GLU A 90 8.69 16.05 6.19
CA GLU A 90 9.23 17.37 6.53
C GLU A 90 8.27 18.52 6.16
N THR A 91 7.56 18.42 5.04
CA THR A 91 6.86 19.58 4.45
C THR A 91 5.39 19.34 4.09
N GLY A 92 4.89 18.09 4.14
CA GLY A 92 3.56 17.73 3.63
C GLY A 92 3.45 17.69 2.10
N ASP A 93 4.54 17.91 1.35
CA ASP A 93 4.56 17.93 -0.12
C ASP A 93 5.51 16.86 -0.69
N LEU A 94 5.17 16.33 -1.87
CA LEU A 94 6.05 15.39 -2.59
C LEU A 94 7.10 16.10 -3.46
N ARG A 95 6.83 17.31 -3.94
CA ARG A 95 7.71 18.04 -4.86
C ARG A 95 8.03 19.43 -4.32
N ARG A 96 9.08 20.06 -4.83
CA ARG A 96 9.25 21.51 -4.68
C ARG A 96 8.22 22.20 -5.57
N TYR A 97 7.46 23.12 -5.02
CA TYR A 97 6.68 24.07 -5.81
C TYR A 97 7.64 24.80 -6.76
N LYS A 98 7.48 24.59 -8.06
CA LYS A 98 8.05 25.50 -9.06
C LYS A 98 7.06 26.64 -9.17
N HIS A 99 7.37 27.80 -8.58
CA HIS A 99 6.67 29.02 -8.98
C HIS A 99 6.88 29.18 -10.49
N LYS A 100 5.79 29.14 -11.24
CA LYS A 100 5.74 29.70 -12.59
C LYS A 100 5.50 31.20 -12.47
#